data_AF-A0A316NJK3-F1
#
_entry.id   AF-A0A316NJK3-F1
#
_cell.length_a   1.000
_cell.length_b   1.000
_cell.length_c   1.000
_cell.angle_alpha   90.00
_cell.angle_beta   90.00
_cell.angle_gamma   90.00
#
_symmetry.space_group_name_H-M   'P 1'
#
loop_
_entity.id
_entity.type
_entity.pdbx_description
1 polymer ?
#
loop_
_entity_poly.entity_id
_entity_poly.type
_entity_poly.pdbx_seq_one_letter_code
_entity_poly.pdbx_strand_id
1 'polypeptide(L)' 'MQNFEQLGRELERRGKTEQIKQLAESEDGAKLAKLIDANAVEQAAKSGDGEALRSLLSSMLSTQEGKRLAESVRRMMEN' A
#
# COMPACT_ATOMS: atom_id res chain seq x y z
N MET A 1 10.91 -9.91 0.52
CA MET A 1 10.56 -9.52 1.92
C MET A 1 11.45 -8.42 2.51
N GLN A 2 12.77 -8.39 2.28
CA GLN A 2 13.68 -7.40 2.89
C GLN A 2 13.26 -5.92 2.66
N ASN A 3 12.68 -5.60 1.51
CA ASN A 3 12.23 -4.23 1.22
C ASN A 3 11.04 -3.78 2.09
N PHE A 4 10.12 -4.68 2.43
CA PHE A 4 8.96 -4.34 3.27
C PHE A 4 9.36 -4.17 4.73
N GLU A 5 10.31 -4.97 5.23
CA GLU A 5 10.84 -4.78 6.58
C GLU A 5 11.64 -3.48 6.71
N GLN A 6 12.43 -3.11 5.68
CA GLN A 6 13.12 -1.83 5.66
C GLN A 6 12.13 -0.66 5.65
N LEU A 7 11.07 -0.77 4.83
CA LEU A 7 10.00 0.22 4.80
C LEU A 7 9.30 0.35 6.16
N GLY A 8 8.99 -0.78 6.82
CA GLY A 8 8.41 -0.78 8.16
C GLY A 8 9.28 -0.04 9.18
N ARG A 9 10.57 -0.37 9.24
CA ARG A 9 11.54 0.33 10.12
C ARG A 9 11.66 1.82 9.80
N GLU A 10 11.58 2.20 8.53
CA GLU A 10 11.62 3.60 8.13
C GLU A 10 10.36 4.35 8.57
N LEU A 11 9.18 3.75 8.40
CA LEU A 11 7.91 4.30 8.87
C LEU A 11 7.87 4.45 10.40
N GLU A 12 8.44 3.49 11.14
CA GLU A 12 8.61 3.56 12.59
C GLU A 12 9.54 4.72 12.98
N ARG A 13 10.72 4.80 12.37
CA ARG A 13 11.68 5.89 12.62
C ARG A 13 11.10 7.28 12.36
N ARG A 14 10.25 7.41 11.36
CA ARG A 14 9.58 8.68 11.01
C ARG A 14 8.30 8.94 11.81
N GLY A 15 7.89 8.02 12.70
CA GLY A 15 6.65 8.15 13.49
C GLY A 15 5.37 8.04 12.65
N LYS A 16 5.45 7.48 11.44
CA LYS A 16 4.34 7.40 10.46
C LYS A 16 3.55 6.10 10.52
N THR A 17 3.92 5.19 11.41
CA THR A 17 3.31 3.86 11.53
C THR A 17 1.82 3.92 11.87
N GLU A 18 1.41 4.87 12.72
CA GLU A 18 -0.02 5.01 13.05
C GLU A 18 -0.81 5.65 11.91
N GLN A 19 -0.22 6.64 11.23
CA GLN A 19 -0.85 7.29 10.09
C GLN A 19 -1.05 6.33 8.92
N ILE A 20 -0.08 5.45 8.63
CA ILE A 20 -0.25 4.46 7.56
C ILE A 20 -1.34 3.42 7.89
N LYS A 21 -1.50 3.04 9.17
CA LYS A 21 -2.59 2.18 9.61
C LYS A 21 -3.95 2.86 9.43
N GLN A 22 -4.06 4.12 9.85
CA GLN A 22 -5.27 4.92 9.64
C GLN A 22 -5.63 5.07 8.15
N LEU A 23 -4.63 5.19 7.28
CA LEU A 23 -4.86 5.21 5.83
C LEU A 23 -5.36 3.86 5.30
N ALA A 24 -4.84 2.74 5.81
CA ALA A 24 -5.32 1.40 5.45
C ALA A 24 -6.76 1.16 5.92
N GLU A 25 -7.12 1.69 7.09
CA GLU A 25 -8.47 1.60 7.68
C GLU A 25 -9.44 2.68 7.18
N SER A 26 -8.96 3.63 6.37
CA SER A 26 -9.78 4.69 5.78
C SER A 26 -10.86 4.12 4.84
N GLU A 27 -11.87 4.94 4.53
CA GLU A 27 -12.93 4.55 3.61
C GLU A 27 -12.39 4.11 2.24
N ASP A 28 -11.39 4.83 1.70
CA ASP A 28 -10.75 4.47 0.44
C ASP A 28 -9.91 3.18 0.58
N GLY A 29 -9.20 3.00 1.69
CA GLY A 29 -8.46 1.77 1.99
C GLY A 29 -9.37 0.54 2.09
N ALA A 30 -10.49 0.66 2.79
CA ALA A 30 -11.49 -0.39 2.93
C ALA A 30 -12.19 -0.74 1.61
N LYS A 31 -12.45 0.26 0.75
CA LYS A 31 -13.00 0.04 -0.60
C LYS A 31 -12.00 -0.72 -1.48
N LEU A 32 -10.73 -0.32 -1.46
CA LEU A 32 -9.68 -0.99 -2.23
C LEU A 32 -9.44 -2.42 -1.76
N ALA A 33 -9.46 -2.68 -0.45
CA ALA A 33 -9.31 -4.03 0.11
C ALA A 33 -10.36 -5.03 -0.42
N LYS A 34 -11.56 -4.56 -0.81
CA LYS A 34 -12.61 -5.40 -1.40
C LYS A 34 -12.41 -5.67 -2.89
N LEU A 35 -11.60 -4.85 -3.57
CA LEU A 35 -11.34 -4.95 -5.01
C LEU A 35 -10.07 -5.75 -5.32
N ILE A 36 -9.22 -5.98 -4.31
CA ILE A 36 -7.92 -6.63 -4.46
C ILE A 36 -8.05 -8.11 -4.11
N ASP A 37 -7.48 -8.96 -4.95
CA ASP A 37 -7.23 -10.35 -4.60
C ASP A 37 -6.03 -10.44 -3.64
N ALA A 38 -6.31 -10.60 -2.35
CA ALA A 38 -5.30 -10.72 -1.31
C ALA A 38 -4.35 -11.89 -1.54
N ASN A 39 -4.82 -13.01 -2.12
CA ASN A 39 -3.98 -14.16 -2.42
C ASN A 39 -2.99 -13.84 -3.55
N ALA A 40 -3.44 -13.12 -4.58
CA ALA A 40 -2.57 -12.69 -5.67
C ALA A 40 -1.47 -11.73 -5.17
N VAL A 41 -1.82 -10.80 -4.27
CA VAL A 41 -0.84 -9.90 -3.63
C VAL A 41 0.16 -10.69 -2.79
N GLU A 42 -0.32 -11.60 -1.95
CA GLU A 42 0.55 -12.40 -1.09
C GLU A 42 1.50 -13.28 -1.90
N GLN A 43 1.00 -13.93 -2.96
CA GLN A 43 1.82 -14.75 -3.85
C GLN A 43 2.89 -13.91 -4.55
N ALA A 44 2.52 -12.78 -5.16
CA ALA A 44 3.47 -11.87 -5.81
C ALA A 44 4.54 -11.36 -4.83
N ALA A 45 4.14 -11.04 -3.59
CA ALA A 45 5.05 -10.57 -2.55
C ALA A 45 6.01 -11.68 -2.06
N LYS A 46 5.54 -12.93 -1.95
CA LYS A 46 6.35 -14.08 -1.53
C LYS A 46 7.29 -14.56 -2.63
N SER A 47 6.83 -14.62 -3.87
CA SER A 47 7.63 -15.06 -5.01
C SER A 47 8.68 -14.02 -5.42
N GLY A 48 8.51 -12.76 -5.03
CA GLY A 48 9.34 -11.66 -5.48
C GLY A 48 9.01 -11.23 -6.91
N ASP A 49 7.85 -11.62 -7.43
CA ASP A 49 7.37 -11.22 -8.75
C ASP A 49 6.99 -9.73 -8.75
N GLY A 50 7.99 -8.91 -9.06
CA GLY A 50 7.86 -7.46 -9.11
C GLY A 50 6.92 -6.99 -10.23
N GLU A 51 6.77 -7.73 -11.32
CA GLU A 51 5.84 -7.38 -12.40
C GLU A 51 4.40 -7.61 -11.98
N ALA A 52 4.10 -8.76 -11.36
CA ALA A 52 2.78 -9.04 -10.80
C ALA A 52 2.41 -8.01 -9.74
N LEU A 53 3.33 -7.69 -8.83
CA LEU A 53 3.10 -6.69 -7.79
C LEU A 53 2.87 -5.28 -8.40
N ARG A 54 3.65 -4.89 -9.40
CA ARG A 54 3.48 -3.61 -10.10
C ARG A 54 2.14 -3.55 -10.84
N SER A 55 1.72 -4.64 -11.46
CA SER A 55 0.43 -4.72 -12.16
C SER A 55 -0.74 -4.54 -11.19
N LEU A 56 -0.70 -5.25 -10.05
CA LEU A 56 -1.69 -5.13 -8.98
C LEU A 56 -1.77 -3.69 -8.44
N LEU A 57 -0.62 -3.09 -8.13
CA LEU A 57 -0.56 -1.70 -7.68
C LEU A 57 -1.08 -0.73 -8.74
N SER A 58 -0.74 -0.93 -10.02
CA SER A 58 -1.22 -0.09 -11.12
C SER A 58 -2.74 -0.17 -11.28
N SER A 59 -3.31 -1.36 -11.10
CA SER A 59 -4.76 -1.56 -11.12
C SER A 59 -5.44 -0.81 -9.97
N MET A 60 -4.90 -0.90 -8.75
CA MET A 60 -5.41 -0.11 -7.62
C MET A 60 -5.37 1.40 -7.91
N LEU A 61 -4.23 1.90 -8.38
CA LEU A 61 -4.01 3.33 -8.70
C LEU A 61 -4.82 3.83 -9.90
N SER A 62 -5.42 2.93 -10.70
CA SER A 62 -6.32 3.32 -11.79
C SER A 62 -7.68 3.80 -11.28
N THR A 63 -8.09 3.34 -10.09
CA THR A 63 -9.37 3.71 -9.44
C THR A 63 -9.33 5.10 -8.81
N GLN A 64 -10.48 5.70 -8.56
CA GLN A 64 -10.53 7.01 -7.90
C GLN A 64 -10.07 6.91 -6.44
N GLU A 65 -10.49 5.85 -5.76
CA GLU A 65 -10.11 5.51 -4.38
C GLU A 65 -8.59 5.33 -4.27
N GLY A 66 -8.00 4.59 -5.21
CA GLY A 66 -6.54 4.37 -5.26
C GLY A 66 -5.75 5.64 -5.46
N LYS A 67 -6.22 6.55 -6.32
CA LYS A 67 -5.59 7.87 -6.51
C LYS A 67 -5.66 8.71 -5.24
N ARG A 68 -6.83 8.79 -4.60
CA ARG A 68 -7.01 9.54 -3.34
C ARG A 68 -6.16 8.96 -2.21
N LEU A 69 -6.10 7.64 -2.09
CA LEU A 69 -5.26 6.98 -1.10
C LEU A 69 -3.78 7.25 -1.36
N ALA A 70 -3.33 7.16 -2.62
CA ALA A 70 -1.95 7.45 -3.00
C ALA A 70 -1.55 8.90 -2.71
N GLU A 71 -2.43 9.87 -2.98
CA GLU A 71 -2.20 11.25 -2.59
C GLU A 71 -2.09 11.41 -1.07
N SER A 72 -2.93 10.72 -0.30
CA SER A 72 -2.91 10.77 1.16
C SER A 72 -1.61 10.20 1.72
N VAL A 73 -1.14 9.07 1.16
CA VAL A 73 0.18 8.49 1.47
C VAL A 73 1.30 9.47 1.09
N ARG A 74 1.23 10.12 -0.07
CA ARG A 74 2.25 11.09 -0.50
C ARG A 74 2.36 12.25 0.48
N ARG A 75 1.22 12.89 0.83
CA ARG A 75 1.19 14.00 1.79
C ARG A 75 1.69 13.58 3.17
N MET A 76 1.36 12.36 3.61
CA MET A 76 1.85 11.81 4.87
C MET A 76 3.39 11.71 4.89
N MET A 77 4.00 11.35 3.77
CA MET A 77 5.46 11.17 3.63
C MET A 77 6.21 12.49 3.42
N GLU A 78 5.54 13.50 2.86
CA GLU A 78 6.09 14.87 2.64
C GLU A 78 6.12 15.71 3.93
N ASN A 79 5.22 15.41 4.88
CA ASN A 79 5.15 16.04 6.21
C ASN A 79 6.09 15.39 7.23
#